data_AF-X1UHG9-F1
#
_entry.id   AF-X1UHG9-F1
#
_cell.length_a   1.000
_cell.length_b   1.000
_cell.length_c   1.000
_cell.angle_alpha   90.00
_cell.angle_beta   90.00
_cell.angle_gamma   90.00
#
_symmetry.space_group_name_H-M   'P 1'
#
loop_
_entity.id
_entity.type
_entity.pdbx_description
1 polymer ?
#
loop_
_entity_poly.entity_id
_entity_poly.type
_entity_poly.pdbx_seq_one_letter_code
_entity_poly.pdbx_strand_id
1 'polypeptide(L)'
;MKWYEVISKIDRRIIYVLLTLFIILPFFVKVTIPQNIMPQTQKLFDFVDSVPPNDKVIMIAFEYSPQTMPECRPMAIALLKHCFMRNIPIVGVSFDPQGPGLAVEAFATVVDELNSIALSREDSIIYGEDYVYLGWKSGRLAALLEMGESIKSVFPRDHFRNSVDSFPLMQRVRNKCPPMH
;
A
#
# COMPACT_ATOMS: atom_id res chain seq x y z
N MET A 1 -36.70 -22.86 37.08
CA MET A 1 -37.14 -22.76 35.68
C MET A 1 -35.92 -22.68 34.78
N LYS A 2 -35.89 -23.44 33.69
CA LYS A 2 -34.74 -23.47 32.78
C LYS A 2 -34.89 -22.32 31.77
N TRP A 3 -33.79 -21.61 31.48
CA TRP A 3 -33.77 -20.37 30.69
C TRP A 3 -34.39 -20.49 29.29
N TYR A 4 -34.32 -21.67 28.67
CA TYR A 4 -34.92 -21.92 27.36
C TYR A 4 -36.47 -21.88 27.37
N GLU A 5 -37.12 -22.28 28.47
CA GLU A 5 -38.60 -22.28 28.57
C GLU A 5 -39.17 -20.88 28.65
N VAL A 6 -38.39 -19.92 29.18
CA VAL A 6 -38.76 -18.50 29.24
C VAL A 6 -38.63 -17.87 27.85
N ILE A 7 -37.55 -18.18 27.11
CA ILE A 7 -37.32 -17.66 25.76
C ILE A 7 -38.34 -18.23 24.76
N SER A 8 -38.72 -19.51 24.87
CA SER A 8 -39.73 -20.13 23.99
C SER A 8 -41.15 -19.58 24.19
N LYS A 9 -41.42 -18.86 25.27
CA LYS A 9 -42.72 -18.21 25.53
C LYS A 9 -42.80 -16.77 25.02
N ILE A 10 -41.68 -16.19 24.57
CA ILE A 10 -41.65 -14.83 24.03
C ILE A 10 -42.18 -14.86 22.59
N ASP A 11 -43.08 -13.94 22.25
CA ASP A 11 -43.58 -13.80 20.88
C ASP A 11 -42.42 -13.48 19.93
N ARG A 12 -42.30 -14.28 18.86
CA ARG A 12 -41.33 -14.09 17.77
C ARG A 12 -41.30 -12.66 17.21
N ARG A 13 -42.43 -11.94 17.23
CA ARG A 13 -42.50 -10.53 16.78
C ARG A 13 -41.62 -9.62 17.64
N ILE A 14 -41.62 -9.83 18.96
CA ILE A 14 -40.79 -9.07 19.90
C ILE A 14 -39.31 -9.38 19.65
N ILE A 15 -38.99 -10.64 19.40
CA ILE A 15 -37.63 -11.08 19.04
C ILE A 15 -37.17 -10.37 17.76
N TYR A 16 -38.00 -10.31 16.72
CA TYR A 16 -37.65 -9.62 15.47
C TYR A 16 -37.51 -8.11 15.63
N VAL A 17 -38.34 -7.47 16.45
CA VAL A 17 -38.22 -6.03 16.75
C VAL A 17 -36.92 -5.74 17.50
N LEU A 18 -36.59 -6.55 18.51
CA LEU A 18 -35.33 -6.42 19.24
C LEU A 18 -34.13 -6.67 18.34
N LEU A 19 -34.17 -7.70 17.51
CA LEU A 19 -33.09 -8.02 16.56
C LEU A 19 -32.91 -6.89 15.54
N THR A 20 -34.01 -6.35 15.02
CA THR A 20 -34.00 -5.17 14.14
C THR A 20 -33.37 -3.96 14.83
N LEU A 21 -33.78 -3.67 16.07
CA LEU A 21 -33.19 -2.61 16.87
C LEU A 21 -31.69 -2.81 17.07
N PHE A 22 -31.24 -4.02 17.40
CA PHE A 22 -29.82 -4.33 17.58
C PHE A 22 -28.98 -4.17 16.31
N ILE A 23 -29.53 -4.50 15.14
CA ILE A 23 -28.85 -4.29 13.84
C ILE A 23 -28.79 -2.81 13.48
N ILE A 24 -29.84 -2.04 13.80
CA ILE A 24 -29.94 -0.62 13.48
C ILE A 24 -29.11 0.24 14.45
N LEU A 25 -29.02 -0.14 15.72
CA LEU A 25 -28.32 0.60 16.77
C LEU A 25 -26.87 1.01 16.43
N PRO A 26 -25.99 0.16 15.86
CA PRO A 26 -24.62 0.56 15.52
C PRO A 26 -24.53 1.63 14.42
N PHE A 27 -25.59 1.87 13.64
CA PHE A 27 -25.61 2.98 12.68
C PHE A 27 -25.77 4.35 13.35
N PHE A 28 -26.40 4.40 14.53
CA PHE A 28 -26.60 5.62 15.31
C PHE A 28 -25.54 5.82 16.39
N VAL A 29 -24.90 4.75 16.84
CA VAL A 29 -23.85 4.78 17.86
C VAL A 29 -22.49 4.62 17.19
N LYS A 30 -21.71 5.71 17.11
CA LYS A 30 -20.31 5.65 16.67
C LYS A 30 -19.47 4.97 17.74
N VAL A 31 -19.29 3.65 17.62
CA VAL A 31 -18.37 2.91 18.48
C VAL A 31 -16.94 3.20 18.02
N THR A 32 -16.24 4.10 18.70
CA THR A 32 -14.80 4.31 18.48
C THR A 32 -14.03 3.27 19.29
N ILE A 33 -13.59 2.20 18.62
CA ILE A 33 -12.71 1.20 19.24
C ILE A 33 -11.29 1.78 19.24
N PRO A 34 -10.62 1.91 20.40
CA PRO A 34 -9.24 2.38 20.45
C PRO A 34 -8.37 1.44 19.61
N GLN A 35 -7.66 2.01 18.63
CA GLN A 35 -6.75 1.26 17.78
C GLN A 35 -5.37 1.26 18.46
N ASN A 36 -4.93 0.09 18.91
CA ASN A 36 -3.55 -0.06 19.37
C ASN A 36 -2.64 -0.17 18.15
N ILE A 37 -1.58 0.65 18.12
CA ILE A 37 -0.58 0.57 17.05
C ILE A 37 0.22 -0.72 17.25
N MET A 38 0.24 -1.56 16.23
CA MET A 38 1.04 -2.77 16.25
C MET A 38 2.54 -2.43 16.18
N PRO A 39 3.41 -3.14 16.91
CA PRO A 39 4.87 -2.88 16.88
C PRO A 39 5.47 -2.89 15.46
N GLN A 40 4.93 -3.71 14.56
CA GLN A 40 5.35 -3.81 13.17
C GLN A 40 5.01 -2.53 12.38
N THR A 41 3.82 -1.98 12.61
CA THR A 41 3.37 -0.73 11.99
C THR A 41 4.23 0.44 12.46
N GLN A 42 4.53 0.50 13.75
CA GLN A 42 5.42 1.54 14.30
C GLN A 42 6.81 1.46 13.69
N LYS A 43 7.41 0.26 13.63
CA LYS A 43 8.72 0.05 13.00
C LYS A 43 8.77 0.48 11.54
N LEU A 44 7.72 0.18 10.76
CA LEU A 44 7.63 0.61 9.37
C LEU A 44 7.55 2.15 9.28
N PHE A 45 6.72 2.76 10.13
CA PHE A 45 6.59 4.21 10.20
C PHE A 45 7.94 4.87 10.52
N ASP A 46 8.59 4.44 11.61
CA ASP A 46 9.88 4.95 12.06
C ASP A 46 10.99 4.73 11.01
N PHE A 47 10.95 3.60 10.30
CA PHE A 47 11.89 3.32 9.22
C PHE A 47 11.74 4.35 8.09
N VAL A 48 10.53 4.58 7.59
CA VAL A 48 10.28 5.61 6.57
C VAL A 48 10.68 6.99 7.11
N ASP A 49 10.39 7.26 8.39
CA ASP A 49 10.72 8.52 9.04
C ASP A 49 12.23 8.73 9.24
N SER A 50 13.02 7.66 9.27
CA SER A 50 14.48 7.71 9.35
C SER A 50 15.17 7.95 8.00
N VAL A 51 14.48 7.76 6.86
CA VAL A 51 15.09 7.88 5.52
C VAL A 51 15.25 9.35 5.14
N PRO A 52 16.48 9.86 4.89
CA PRO A 52 16.66 11.25 4.50
C PRO A 52 15.93 11.57 3.17
N PRO A 53 15.24 12.71 3.07
CA PRO A 53 14.60 13.16 1.84
C PRO A 53 15.59 13.16 0.67
N ASN A 54 15.14 12.73 -0.51
CA ASN A 54 15.95 12.71 -1.73
C ASN A 54 17.31 11.99 -1.60
N ASP A 55 17.54 11.12 -0.63
CA ASP A 55 18.78 10.34 -0.51
C ASP A 55 18.58 8.92 -1.05
N LYS A 56 17.62 8.19 -0.47
CA LYS A 56 17.37 6.78 -0.76
C LYS A 56 16.02 6.58 -1.45
N VAL A 57 15.93 5.48 -2.19
CA VAL A 57 14.71 5.03 -2.86
C VAL A 57 14.09 3.91 -2.04
N ILE A 58 12.79 3.98 -1.79
CA ILE A 58 12.05 2.89 -1.14
C ILE A 58 11.39 2.03 -2.20
N MET A 59 11.59 0.72 -2.13
CA MET A 59 10.90 -0.24 -2.97
C MET A 59 9.66 -0.78 -2.26
N ILE A 60 8.51 -0.74 -2.94
CA ILE A 60 7.24 -1.22 -2.41
C ILE A 60 6.71 -2.32 -3.31
N ALA A 61 6.42 -3.48 -2.73
CA ALA A 61 5.75 -4.58 -3.41
C ALA A 61 4.24 -4.50 -3.19
N PHE A 62 3.47 -4.46 -4.28
CA PHE A 62 2.01 -4.37 -4.27
C PHE A 62 1.42 -5.79 -4.35
N GLU A 63 1.44 -6.49 -3.22
CA GLU A 63 1.00 -7.89 -3.08
C GLU A 63 -0.42 -7.97 -2.49
N TYR A 64 -1.42 -7.48 -3.22
CA TYR A 64 -2.82 -7.68 -2.84
C TYR A 64 -3.70 -7.88 -4.06
N SER A 65 -4.87 -8.48 -3.82
CA SER A 65 -5.87 -8.81 -4.83
C SER A 65 -7.17 -8.04 -4.53
N PRO A 66 -8.17 -8.05 -5.42
CA PRO A 66 -9.47 -7.43 -5.13
C PRO A 66 -10.13 -7.95 -3.85
N GLN A 67 -9.81 -9.17 -3.42
CA GLN A 67 -10.35 -9.79 -2.19
C GLN A 67 -9.76 -9.17 -0.93
N THR A 68 -8.46 -8.83 -0.94
CA THR A 68 -7.75 -8.21 0.19
C THR A 68 -7.63 -6.69 0.05
N MET A 69 -8.07 -6.13 -1.08
CA MET A 69 -8.03 -4.70 -1.37
C MET A 69 -8.66 -3.82 -0.27
N PRO A 70 -9.82 -4.15 0.35
CA PRO A 70 -10.40 -3.30 1.40
C PRO A 70 -9.47 -3.08 2.60
N GLU A 71 -8.58 -4.03 2.88
CA GLU A 71 -7.60 -3.96 3.97
C GLU A 71 -6.26 -3.35 3.46
N CYS A 72 -5.74 -3.87 2.35
CA CYS A 72 -4.40 -3.54 1.87
C CYS A 72 -4.30 -2.19 1.16
N ARG A 73 -5.34 -1.76 0.45
CA ARG A 73 -5.31 -0.50 -0.31
C ARG A 73 -5.17 0.73 0.58
N PRO A 74 -5.92 0.87 1.70
CA PRO A 74 -5.68 1.98 2.63
C PRO A 74 -4.24 2.03 3.14
N MET A 75 -3.61 0.87 3.39
CA MET A 75 -2.21 0.79 3.82
C MET A 75 -1.25 1.24 2.71
N ALA A 76 -1.46 0.79 1.47
CA ALA A 76 -0.65 1.20 0.33
C ALA A 76 -0.75 2.72 0.09
N ILE A 77 -1.97 3.28 0.12
CA ILE A 77 -2.20 4.72 -0.02
C ILE A 77 -1.50 5.50 1.10
N ALA A 78 -1.63 5.07 2.35
CA ALA A 78 -1.00 5.74 3.49
C ALA A 78 0.54 5.72 3.39
N LEU A 79 1.12 4.58 3.00
CA LEU A 79 2.56 4.44 2.82
C LEU A 79 3.08 5.31 1.66
N LEU A 80 2.39 5.30 0.52
CA LEU A 80 2.71 6.16 -0.62
C LEU A 80 2.68 7.65 -0.24
N LYS A 81 1.62 8.09 0.43
CA LYS A 81 1.51 9.48 0.93
C LYS A 81 2.64 9.83 1.88
N HIS A 82 2.94 8.96 2.83
CA HIS A 82 4.02 9.19 3.80
C HIS A 82 5.36 9.38 3.08
N CYS A 83 5.68 8.51 2.13
CA CYS A 83 6.92 8.62 1.34
C CYS A 83 6.95 9.91 0.49
N PHE A 84 5.87 10.24 -0.24
CA PHE A 84 5.86 11.42 -1.11
C PHE A 84 5.86 12.74 -0.35
N MET A 85 5.13 12.86 0.76
CA MET A 85 5.17 14.05 1.62
C MET A 85 6.55 14.31 2.23
N ARG A 86 7.39 13.26 2.25
CA ARG A 86 8.76 13.27 2.75
C ARG A 86 9.80 13.44 1.63
N ASN A 87 9.37 13.63 0.38
CA ASN A 87 10.23 13.64 -0.80
C ASN A 87 11.12 12.38 -0.88
N ILE A 88 10.55 11.21 -0.60
CA ILE A 88 11.22 9.93 -0.72
C ILE A 88 10.76 9.26 -2.03
N PRO A 89 11.67 9.06 -2.99
CA PRO A 89 11.31 8.43 -4.25
C PRO A 89 10.94 6.95 -4.08
N ILE A 90 10.02 6.47 -4.92
CA ILE A 90 9.41 5.14 -4.78
C ILE A 90 9.60 4.30 -6.04
N VAL A 91 10.01 3.05 -5.88
CA VAL A 91 9.96 2.03 -6.94
C VAL A 91 8.94 0.97 -6.58
N GLY A 92 7.89 0.86 -7.38
CA GLY A 92 6.84 -0.15 -7.20
C GLY A 92 7.11 -1.43 -8.01
N VAL A 93 6.77 -2.58 -7.43
CA VAL A 93 6.83 -3.89 -8.08
C VAL A 93 5.64 -4.76 -7.67
N SER A 94 5.28 -5.75 -8.49
CA SER A 94 4.35 -6.82 -8.10
C SER A 94 4.91 -8.19 -8.44
N PHE A 95 4.57 -9.19 -7.63
CA PHE A 95 4.83 -10.60 -7.86
C PHE A 95 3.53 -11.42 -7.95
N ASP A 96 2.39 -10.83 -7.60
CA ASP A 96 1.05 -11.33 -7.92
C ASP A 96 0.54 -10.76 -9.27
N PRO A 97 0.01 -11.59 -10.20
CA PRO A 97 -0.51 -11.13 -11.48
C PRO A 97 -1.70 -10.17 -11.39
N GLN A 98 -2.39 -10.12 -10.24
CA GLN A 98 -3.48 -9.17 -9.97
C GLN A 98 -2.97 -7.81 -9.47
N GLY A 99 -1.72 -7.73 -9.03
CA GLY A 99 -1.09 -6.52 -8.50
C GLY A 99 -1.01 -5.34 -9.47
N PRO A 100 -0.67 -5.50 -10.77
CA PRO A 100 -0.43 -4.37 -11.66
C PRO A 100 -1.53 -3.32 -11.76
N GLY A 101 -2.77 -3.72 -11.97
CA GLY A 101 -3.88 -2.76 -12.06
C GLY A 101 -4.09 -2.01 -10.75
N LEU A 102 -3.96 -2.73 -9.63
CA LEU A 102 -4.16 -2.19 -8.28
C LEU A 102 -3.02 -1.25 -7.87
N ALA A 103 -1.78 -1.54 -8.25
CA ALA A 103 -0.62 -0.70 -8.02
C ALA A 103 -0.72 0.61 -8.80
N VAL A 104 -1.04 0.53 -10.11
CA VAL A 104 -1.24 1.71 -10.96
C VAL A 104 -2.35 2.60 -10.39
N GLU A 105 -3.47 2.01 -9.97
CA GLU A 105 -4.56 2.76 -9.34
C GLU A 105 -4.15 3.42 -8.02
N ALA A 106 -3.38 2.73 -7.18
CA ALA A 106 -2.90 3.28 -5.91
C ALA A 106 -1.95 4.47 -6.13
N PHE A 107 -1.00 4.36 -7.06
CA PHE A 107 -0.14 5.47 -7.45
C PHE A 107 -0.96 6.63 -8.00
N ALA A 108 -1.85 6.38 -8.97
CA ALA A 108 -2.69 7.43 -9.56
C ALA A 108 -3.50 8.16 -8.50
N THR A 109 -4.16 7.43 -7.59
CA THR A 109 -4.94 8.02 -6.49
C THR A 109 -4.12 9.02 -5.67
N VAL A 110 -2.91 8.63 -5.28
CA VAL A 110 -2.06 9.47 -4.42
C VAL A 110 -1.42 10.61 -5.19
N VAL A 111 -0.92 10.35 -6.40
CA VAL A 111 -0.27 11.35 -7.25
C VAL A 111 -1.27 12.41 -7.69
N ASP A 112 -2.48 12.02 -8.11
CA ASP A 112 -3.53 12.97 -8.49
C ASP A 112 -3.94 13.86 -7.30
N GLU A 113 -4.06 13.27 -6.10
CA GLU A 113 -4.39 14.01 -4.88
C GLU A 113 -3.29 15.04 -4.55
N LEU A 114 -2.02 14.62 -4.49
CA LEU A 114 -0.91 15.50 -4.14
C LEU A 114 -0.61 16.54 -5.22
N ASN A 115 -0.70 16.18 -6.50
CA ASN A 115 -0.48 17.11 -7.60
C ASN A 115 -1.63 18.12 -7.74
N SER A 116 -2.86 17.79 -7.30
CA SER A 116 -3.98 18.74 -7.32
C SER A 116 -3.77 19.96 -6.41
N ILE A 117 -2.90 19.83 -5.40
CA ILE A 117 -2.55 20.89 -4.45
C ILE A 117 -1.14 21.46 -4.67
N ALA A 118 -0.39 20.91 -5.63
CA ALA A 118 0.95 21.37 -5.95
C ALA A 118 0.91 22.77 -6.59
N LEU A 119 1.74 23.68 -6.07
CA LEU A 119 1.80 25.07 -6.55
C LEU A 119 2.83 25.24 -7.67
N SER A 120 3.80 24.34 -7.75
CA SER A 120 4.88 24.36 -8.71
C SER A 120 5.23 22.96 -9.20
N ARG A 121 6.06 22.89 -10.24
CA ARG A 121 6.62 21.61 -10.73
C ARG A 121 7.48 20.92 -9.68
N GLU A 122 8.19 21.68 -8.84
CA GLU A 122 9.06 21.13 -7.79
C GLU A 122 8.26 20.46 -6.68
N ASP A 123 7.00 20.90 -6.47
CA ASP A 123 6.07 20.28 -5.51
C ASP A 123 5.25 19.14 -6.12
N SER A 124 5.37 18.91 -7.44
CA SER A 124 4.63 17.88 -8.15
C SER A 124 5.38 16.56 -8.14
N ILE A 125 4.66 15.47 -7.96
CA ILE A 125 5.16 14.10 -8.08
C ILE A 125 5.16 13.68 -9.55
N ILE A 126 6.33 13.34 -10.09
CA ILE A 126 6.56 13.10 -11.52
C ILE A 126 7.00 11.65 -11.76
N TYR A 127 6.34 10.99 -12.71
CA TYR A 127 6.73 9.64 -13.13
C TYR A 127 8.11 9.62 -13.78
N GLY A 128 8.97 8.69 -13.37
CA GLY A 128 10.35 8.58 -13.83
C GLY A 128 11.36 9.39 -13.00
N GLU A 129 10.92 10.40 -12.25
CA GLU A 129 11.76 11.21 -11.37
C GLU A 129 11.52 10.82 -9.90
N ASP A 130 10.26 10.85 -9.45
CA ASP A 130 9.87 10.59 -8.06
C ASP A 130 9.32 9.18 -7.86
N TYR A 131 8.72 8.59 -8.89
CA TYR A 131 8.30 7.20 -8.82
C TYR A 131 8.36 6.47 -10.16
N VAL A 132 8.58 5.16 -10.09
CA VAL A 132 8.54 4.24 -11.24
C VAL A 132 7.82 2.96 -10.82
N TYR A 133 6.94 2.44 -11.67
CA TYR A 133 6.30 1.14 -11.46
C TYR A 133 6.86 0.11 -12.43
N LEU A 134 7.70 -0.81 -11.93
CA LEU A 134 8.40 -1.81 -12.72
C LEU A 134 7.46 -2.84 -13.36
N GLY A 135 6.29 -3.06 -12.76
CA GLY A 135 5.31 -4.04 -13.23
C GLY A 135 5.40 -5.36 -12.47
N TRP A 136 5.06 -6.45 -13.17
CA TRP A 136 4.92 -7.77 -12.59
C TRP A 136 5.95 -8.78 -13.10
N LYS A 137 6.43 -9.64 -12.19
CA LYS A 137 7.27 -10.80 -12.53
C LYS A 137 6.78 -12.05 -11.80
N SER A 138 6.72 -13.16 -12.53
CA SER A 138 6.49 -14.49 -11.95
C SER A 138 7.71 -15.00 -11.19
N GLY A 139 7.50 -15.93 -10.26
CA GLY A 139 8.61 -16.56 -9.53
C GLY A 139 9.27 -15.63 -8.52
N ARG A 140 8.49 -15.12 -7.56
CA ARG A 140 8.88 -14.13 -6.53
C ARG A 140 10.30 -14.33 -5.97
N LEU A 141 10.65 -15.55 -5.54
CA LEU A 141 11.96 -15.82 -4.94
C LEU A 141 13.10 -15.68 -5.96
N ALA A 142 12.95 -16.26 -7.15
CA ALA A 142 13.96 -16.16 -8.20
C ALA A 142 14.13 -14.72 -8.67
N ALA A 143 13.02 -14.01 -8.88
CA ALA A 143 13.03 -12.60 -9.23
C ALA A 143 13.71 -11.75 -8.15
N LEU A 144 13.42 -11.98 -6.87
CA LEU A 144 14.04 -11.24 -5.77
C LEU A 144 15.55 -11.51 -5.66
N LEU A 145 15.99 -12.75 -5.86
CA LEU A 145 17.41 -13.10 -5.86
C LEU A 145 18.15 -12.42 -7.03
N GLU A 146 17.58 -12.47 -8.23
CA GLU A 146 18.16 -11.82 -9.40
C GLU A 146 18.12 -10.27 -9.28
N MET A 147 17.10 -9.71 -8.63
CA MET A 147 17.03 -8.28 -8.31
C MET A 147 18.12 -7.85 -7.33
N GLY A 148 18.68 -8.76 -6.52
CA GLY A 148 19.86 -8.49 -5.70
C GLY A 148 21.08 -8.16 -6.57
N GLU A 149 21.25 -8.86 -7.68
CA GLU A 149 22.34 -8.64 -8.64
C GLU A 149 22.05 -7.45 -9.56
N SER A 150 20.88 -7.43 -10.20
CA SER A 150 20.47 -6.37 -11.11
C SER A 150 18.94 -6.26 -11.22
N ILE A 151 18.36 -5.18 -10.68
CA ILE A 151 16.92 -4.90 -10.86
C ILE A 151 16.58 -4.81 -12.36
N LYS A 152 17.48 -4.20 -13.14
CA LYS A 152 17.35 -4.06 -14.59
C LYS A 152 17.32 -5.40 -15.34
N SER A 153 18.07 -6.40 -14.87
CA SER A 153 18.05 -7.74 -15.49
C SER A 153 16.65 -8.36 -15.39
N VAL A 154 16.03 -8.21 -14.23
CA VAL A 154 14.69 -8.74 -13.95
C VAL A 154 13.61 -7.93 -14.66
N PHE A 155 13.72 -6.60 -14.61
CA PHE A 155 12.81 -5.61 -15.17
C PHE A 155 13.56 -4.67 -16.13
N PRO A 156 13.77 -5.08 -17.39
CA PRO A 156 14.42 -4.21 -18.38
C PRO A 156 13.49 -3.09 -18.86
N ARG A 157 12.18 -3.32 -18.77
CA ARG A 157 11.13 -2.35 -19.06
C ARG A 157 10.16 -2.25 -17.89
N ASP A 158 9.63 -1.06 -17.70
CA ASP A 158 8.59 -0.81 -16.70
C ASP A 158 7.23 -1.36 -17.17
N HIS A 159 6.22 -1.19 -16.33
CA HIS A 159 4.85 -1.59 -16.66
C HIS A 159 4.33 -0.93 -17.96
N PHE A 160 4.73 0.31 -18.23
CA PHE A 160 4.32 1.08 -19.41
C PHE A 160 5.21 0.86 -20.64
N ARG A 161 6.10 -0.13 -20.60
CA ARG A 161 7.03 -0.54 -21.69
C ARG A 161 8.15 0.47 -21.98
N ASN A 162 8.37 1.45 -21.12
CA ASN A 162 9.54 2.33 -21.16
C ASN A 162 10.78 1.56 -20.70
N SER A 163 11.95 1.96 -21.19
CA SER A 163 13.21 1.40 -20.71
C SER A 163 13.45 1.84 -19.27
N VAL A 164 13.77 0.90 -18.37
CA VAL A 164 14.04 1.24 -16.97
C VAL A 164 15.25 2.18 -16.86
N ASP A 165 16.24 2.04 -17.74
CA ASP A 165 17.44 2.90 -17.75
C ASP A 165 17.16 4.35 -18.15
N SER A 166 16.05 4.63 -18.83
CA SER A 166 15.74 5.99 -19.26
C SER A 166 15.25 6.88 -18.13
N PHE A 167 14.89 6.32 -16.98
CA PHE A 167 14.35 7.08 -15.87
C PHE A 167 15.46 7.68 -14.98
N PRO A 168 15.42 9.00 -14.71
CA PRO A 168 16.31 9.65 -13.74
C PRO A 168 16.34 8.93 -12.38
N LEU A 169 15.18 8.48 -11.90
CA LEU A 169 15.07 7.74 -10.64
C LEU A 169 15.92 6.46 -10.64
N MET A 170 15.84 5.69 -11.72
CA MET A 170 16.48 4.37 -11.81
C MET A 170 17.99 4.47 -11.97
N GLN A 171 18.51 5.59 -12.47
CA GLN A 171 19.96 5.85 -12.51
C GLN A 171 20.57 6.03 -11.11
N ARG A 172 19.76 6.40 -10.13
CA ARG A 172 20.17 6.57 -8.72
C ARG A 172 20.17 5.25 -7.95
N VAL A 173 19.36 4.29 -8.39
CA VAL A 173 19.24 2.97 -7.76
C VAL A 173 20.48 2.13 -8.09
N ARG A 174 21.35 1.93 -7.09
CA ARG A 174 22.54 1.09 -7.23
C ARG A 174 22.29 -0.28 -6.61
N ASN A 175 22.49 -1.33 -7.40
CA ASN A 175 22.38 -2.72 -6.97
C ASN A 175 23.52 -3.19 -6.06
N LYS A 176 24.64 -2.46 -6.00
CA LYS A 176 25.76 -2.86 -5.15
C LYS A 176 25.47 -2.54 -3.69
N CYS A 177 25.18 -3.59 -2.91
CA CYS A 177 25.45 -3.58 -1.48
C CYS A 177 26.95 -3.23 -1.33
N PRO A 178 27.33 -2.16 -0.61
CA PRO A 178 28.73 -1.94 -0.29
C PRO A 178 29.24 -3.20 0.43
N PRO A 179 30.49 -3.64 0.18
CA PRO A 179 31.05 -4.76 0.92
C PRO A 179 30.91 -4.47 2.41
N MET A 180 30.25 -5.37 3.15
CA MET A 180 30.26 -5.30 4.60
C MET A 180 31.72 -5.45 5.04
N HIS A 181 32.31 -4.36 5.54
CA HIS A 181 33.59 -4.38 6.25
C HIS A 181 33.34 -4.71 7.71
#